data_AF-A0A7H1QDH5-F1
#
_entry.id   AF-A0A7H1QDH5-F1
#
_cell.length_a   1.000
_cell.length_b   1.000
_cell.length_c   1.000
_cell.angle_alpha   90.00
_cell.angle_beta   90.00
_cell.angle_gamma   90.00
#
_symmetry.space_group_name_H-M   'P 1'
#
loop_
_entity.id
_entity.type
_entity.pdbx_description
1 polymer ?
#
loop_
_entity_poly.entity_id
_entity_poly.type
_entity_poly.pdbx_seq_one_letter_code
_entity_poly.pdbx_strand_id
1 'polypeptide(L)'
;MTVRVTKIAGHKAEITWEPGDDPHGYLNSMVDGDHIESALAALGTTEGLAPDGESLAVLTGQVTELARLLERRAAALVVQLRDEHSMSWPQIANRVLGDADKHSSVRRMYDSGRRHLGR
;
A
#
# COMPACT_ATOMS: atom_id res chain seq x y z
N MET A 1 7.81 -0.96 -14.28
CA MET A 1 7.80 -0.56 -12.88
C MET A 1 7.83 -1.83 -12.05
N THR A 2 9.01 -2.23 -11.60
CA THR A 2 9.22 -3.52 -10.94
C THR A 2 10.14 -3.34 -9.74
N VAL A 3 9.56 -3.17 -8.56
CA VAL A 3 10.30 -3.35 -7.29
C VAL A 3 10.56 -4.84 -7.12
N ARG A 4 11.81 -5.22 -6.85
CA ARG A 4 12.19 -6.60 -6.59
C ARG A 4 12.51 -6.78 -5.12
N VAL A 5 11.89 -7.79 -4.52
CA VAL A 5 12.20 -8.23 -3.15
C VAL A 5 12.79 -9.63 -3.25
N THR A 6 14.07 -9.78 -2.93
CA THR A 6 14.77 -11.06 -3.00
C THR A 6 15.09 -11.53 -1.58
N LYS A 7 14.58 -12.69 -1.18
CA LYS A 7 14.99 -13.34 0.07
C LYS A 7 16.38 -13.93 -0.15
N ILE A 8 17.38 -13.45 0.61
CA ILE A 8 18.77 -13.89 0.46
C ILE A 8 19.01 -15.14 1.30
N ALA A 9 18.97 -15.02 2.64
CA ALA A 9 19.10 -16.14 3.59
C ALA A 9 18.57 -15.73 4.98
N GLY A 10 18.07 -16.71 5.75
CA GLY A 10 17.53 -16.46 7.09
C GLY A 10 16.37 -15.46 7.08
N HIS A 11 16.47 -14.43 7.94
CA HIS A 11 15.52 -13.30 8.06
C HIS A 11 15.97 -12.06 7.27
N LYS A 12 16.77 -12.23 6.21
CA LYS A 12 17.26 -11.13 5.38
C LYS A 12 16.56 -11.11 4.02
N ALA A 13 16.15 -9.92 3.60
CA ALA A 13 15.67 -9.64 2.26
C ALA A 13 16.36 -8.39 1.74
N GLU A 14 16.57 -8.32 0.43
CA GLU A 14 17.05 -7.14 -0.27
C GLU A 14 15.93 -6.59 -1.16
N ILE A 15 15.74 -5.28 -1.11
CA ILE A 15 14.77 -4.55 -1.92
C ILE A 15 15.56 -3.73 -2.94
N THR A 16 15.28 -3.92 -4.22
CA THR A 16 15.94 -3.20 -5.32
C THR A 16 14.91 -2.61 -6.27
N TRP A 17 15.19 -1.40 -6.76
CA TRP A 17 14.44 -0.70 -7.79
C TRP A 17 15.38 0.22 -8.58
N GLU A 18 15.04 0.52 -9.82
CA GLU A 18 15.76 1.49 -10.65
C GLU A 18 15.11 2.89 -10.53
N PRO A 19 15.81 3.99 -10.86
CA PRO A 19 15.20 5.32 -10.85
C PRO A 19 13.91 5.41 -11.69
N GLY A 20 13.82 4.66 -12.79
CA GLY A 20 12.62 4.59 -13.63
C GLY A 20 11.44 3.84 -12.98
N ASP A 21 11.68 3.06 -11.93
CA ASP A 21 10.63 2.37 -11.17
C ASP A 21 9.98 3.28 -10.12
N ASP A 22 10.60 4.41 -9.79
CA ASP A 22 10.08 5.39 -8.83
C ASP A 22 10.05 6.83 -9.40
N PRO A 23 9.32 7.07 -10.50
CA PRO A 23 9.32 8.37 -11.17
C PRO A 23 8.78 9.52 -10.31
N HIS A 24 8.10 9.22 -9.21
CA HIS A 24 7.53 10.19 -8.28
C HIS A 24 8.24 10.22 -6.91
N GLY A 25 9.27 9.40 -6.69
CA GLY A 25 10.03 9.37 -5.44
C GLY A 25 9.31 8.76 -4.24
N TYR A 26 8.18 8.07 -4.45
CA TYR A 26 7.37 7.52 -3.36
C TYR A 26 8.05 6.30 -2.72
N LEU A 27 8.69 5.43 -3.52
CA LEU A 27 9.41 4.28 -2.97
C LEU A 27 10.62 4.74 -2.17
N ASN A 28 11.38 5.70 -2.70
CA ASN A 28 12.53 6.27 -2.02
C ASN A 28 12.13 6.93 -0.69
N SER A 29 11.07 7.76 -0.71
CA SER A 29 10.55 8.40 0.51
C SER A 29 10.07 7.39 1.57
N MET A 30 9.56 6.23 1.17
CA MET A 30 9.08 5.20 2.10
C MET A 30 10.22 4.43 2.76
N VAL A 31 11.33 4.25 2.03
CA VAL A 31 12.55 3.61 2.56
C VAL A 31 13.29 4.59 3.47
N ASP A 32 13.48 5.84 3.03
CA ASP A 32 14.20 6.86 3.80
C ASP A 32 13.46 7.29 5.08
N GLY A 33 12.12 7.21 5.10
CA GLY A 33 11.28 7.62 6.23
C GLY A 33 11.00 6.51 7.27
N ASP A 34 11.74 5.41 7.23
CA ASP A 34 11.56 4.21 8.09
C ASP A 34 10.16 3.57 8.03
N HIS A 35 9.29 3.97 7.09
CA HIS A 35 7.91 3.51 7.00
C HIS A 35 7.82 2.01 6.70
N ILE A 36 8.68 1.52 5.80
CA ILE A 36 8.75 0.09 5.47
C ILE A 36 9.28 -0.72 6.65
N GLU A 37 10.33 -0.24 7.32
CA GLU A 37 10.88 -0.90 8.51
C GLU A 37 9.81 -1.01 9.61
N SER A 38 9.11 0.09 9.88
CA SER A 38 8.06 0.17 10.89
C SER A 38 6.89 -0.75 10.59
N ALA A 39 6.49 -0.86 9.32
CA ALA A 39 5.44 -1.80 8.92
C ALA A 39 5.87 -3.25 9.05
N LEU A 40 7.11 -3.59 8.67
CA LEU A 40 7.66 -4.93 8.86
C LEU A 40 7.80 -5.26 10.35
N ALA A 41 8.22 -4.29 11.18
CA ALA A 41 8.29 -4.43 12.62
C ALA A 41 6.91 -4.68 13.22
N ALA A 42 5.88 -3.95 12.80
CA ALA A 42 4.51 -4.15 13.26
C ALA A 42 3.91 -5.50 12.86
N LEU A 43 4.29 -6.04 11.69
CA LEU A 43 3.92 -7.41 11.31
C LEU A 43 4.69 -8.48 12.10
N GLY A 44 5.92 -8.15 12.52
CA GLY A 44 6.78 -9.01 13.33
C GLY A 44 6.52 -8.95 14.83
N THR A 45 5.85 -7.90 15.33
CA THR A 45 5.45 -7.81 16.73
C THR A 45 4.39 -8.87 17.03
N THR A 46 4.79 -9.94 17.70
CA THR A 46 3.87 -10.85 18.36
C THR A 46 3.08 -10.10 19.43
N GLU A 47 1.78 -10.40 19.55
CA GLU A 47 0.89 -9.90 20.59
C GLU A 47 1.59 -9.95 21.96
N GLY A 48 2.01 -8.80 22.50
CA GLY A 48 2.64 -8.68 23.83
C GLY A 48 4.05 -8.10 23.91
N LEU A 49 4.72 -7.78 22.79
CA LEU A 49 6.08 -7.20 22.79
C LEU A 49 6.13 -5.72 22.38
N ALA A 50 5.13 -4.92 22.75
CA ALA A 50 5.22 -3.48 22.57
C ALA A 50 6.20 -2.88 23.60
N PRO A 51 7.31 -2.23 23.17
CA PRO A 51 8.22 -1.53 24.07
C PRO A 51 7.56 -0.23 24.52
N ASP A 52 7.12 -0.15 25.78
CA ASP A 52 6.46 1.03 26.37
C ASP A 52 5.33 1.69 25.53
N GLY A 53 4.70 2.74 26.08
CA GLY A 53 3.58 3.41 25.41
C GLY A 53 4.02 4.32 24.25
N GLU A 54 5.24 4.86 24.31
CA GLU A 54 5.74 5.84 23.34
C GLU A 54 6.13 5.14 22.04
N SER A 55 6.88 4.04 22.14
CA SER A 55 7.29 3.30 20.94
C SER A 55 6.10 2.68 20.22
N LEU A 56 5.05 2.25 20.95
CA LEU A 56 3.81 1.77 20.36
C LEU A 56 3.06 2.88 19.60
N ALA A 57 3.05 4.10 20.13
CA ALA A 57 2.42 5.25 19.46
C ALA A 57 3.15 5.60 18.16
N VAL A 58 4.49 5.62 18.18
CA VAL A 58 5.34 5.86 16.99
C VAL A 58 5.08 4.79 15.93
N LEU A 59 5.15 3.50 16.31
CA LEU A 59 4.91 2.38 15.41
C LEU A 59 3.51 2.44 14.78
N THR A 60 2.49 2.71 15.59
CA THR A 60 1.10 2.84 15.13
C THR A 60 0.96 3.99 14.14
N GLY A 61 1.60 5.13 14.41
CA GLY A 61 1.62 6.29 13.51
C GLY A 61 2.23 5.94 12.15
N GLN A 62 3.40 5.31 12.14
CA GLN A 62 4.10 4.94 10.90
C GLN A 62 3.33 3.90 10.07
N VAL A 63 2.77 2.87 10.72
CA VAL A 63 1.93 1.86 10.04
C VAL A 63 0.67 2.49 9.46
N THR A 64 0.04 3.41 10.21
CA THR A 64 -1.16 4.10 9.75
C THR A 64 -0.89 4.99 8.54
N GLU A 65 0.24 5.72 8.53
CA GLU A 65 0.63 6.51 7.37
C GLU A 65 0.92 5.65 6.14
N LEU A 66 1.63 4.53 6.29
CA LEU A 66 1.82 3.59 5.20
C LEU A 66 0.50 3.05 4.66
N ALA A 67 -0.42 2.64 5.55
CA ALA A 67 -1.74 2.17 5.17
C ALA A 67 -2.51 3.23 4.37
N ARG A 68 -2.52 4.49 4.81
CA ARG A 68 -3.16 5.60 4.08
C ARG A 68 -2.55 5.83 2.70
N LEU A 69 -1.23 5.70 2.57
CA LEU A 69 -0.53 5.85 1.29
C LEU A 69 -0.87 4.70 0.33
N LEU A 70 -0.90 3.47 0.83
CA LEU A 70 -1.32 2.29 0.07
C LEU A 70 -2.80 2.36 -0.34
N GLU A 71 -3.69 2.81 0.55
CA GLU A 71 -5.11 3.03 0.25
C GLU A 71 -5.31 4.08 -0.85
N ARG A 72 -4.61 5.22 -0.76
CA ARG A 72 -4.64 6.26 -1.80
C ARG A 72 -4.17 5.72 -3.14
N ARG A 73 -3.08 4.94 -3.15
CA ARG A 73 -2.56 4.32 -4.37
C ARG A 73 -3.53 3.29 -4.94
N ALA A 74 -4.12 2.44 -4.10
CA ALA A 74 -5.11 1.45 -4.51
C ALA A 74 -6.34 2.12 -5.13
N ALA A 75 -6.83 3.22 -4.55
CA ALA A 75 -7.91 4.02 -5.09
C ALA A 75 -7.58 4.58 -6.49
N ALA A 76 -6.37 5.10 -6.71
CA ALA A 76 -5.93 5.55 -8.03
C ALA A 76 -5.82 4.40 -9.05
N LEU A 77 -5.34 3.22 -8.65
CA LEU A 77 -5.29 2.04 -9.50
C LEU A 77 -6.70 1.54 -9.88
N VAL A 78 -7.67 1.64 -8.98
CA VAL A 78 -9.09 1.35 -9.29
C VAL A 78 -9.62 2.31 -10.36
N VAL A 79 -9.22 3.57 -10.36
CA VAL A 79 -9.55 4.52 -11.44
C VAL A 79 -8.98 4.05 -12.77
N GLN A 80 -7.73 3.62 -12.83
CA GLN A 80 -7.12 3.10 -14.07
C GLN A 80 -7.81 1.82 -14.57
N LEU A 81 -8.11 0.88 -13.67
CA LEU A 81 -8.87 -0.34 -14.02
C LEU A 81 -10.23 0.00 -14.64
N ARG A 82 -10.89 1.05 -14.13
CA ARG A 82 -12.19 1.49 -14.62
C ARG A 82 -12.10 2.27 -15.93
N ASP A 83 -11.27 3.30 -15.96
CA ASP A 83 -11.26 4.31 -17.03
C ASP A 83 -10.38 3.88 -18.21
N GLU A 84 -9.21 3.27 -17.95
CA GLU A 84 -8.23 2.91 -18.97
C GLU A 84 -8.41 1.46 -19.46
N HIS A 85 -8.83 0.57 -18.56
CA HIS A 85 -9.05 -0.85 -18.88
C HIS A 85 -10.53 -1.26 -18.98
N SER A 86 -11.46 -0.30 -18.84
CA SER A 86 -12.91 -0.51 -19.04
C SER A 86 -13.51 -1.68 -18.23
N MET A 87 -12.94 -2.03 -17.09
CA MET A 87 -13.47 -3.13 -16.27
C MET A 87 -14.80 -2.74 -15.62
N SER A 88 -15.73 -3.70 -15.55
CA SER A 88 -17.01 -3.53 -14.84
C SER A 88 -16.81 -3.55 -13.32
N TRP A 89 -17.73 -2.92 -12.57
CA TRP A 89 -17.63 -2.90 -11.10
C TRP A 89 -17.58 -4.29 -10.44
N PRO A 90 -18.38 -5.29 -10.85
CA PRO A 90 -18.26 -6.64 -10.31
C PRO A 90 -16.90 -7.29 -10.60
N GLN A 91 -16.35 -7.05 -11.80
CA GLN A 91 -15.01 -7.55 -12.16
C GLN A 91 -13.91 -6.92 -11.31
N ILE A 92 -13.98 -5.62 -11.04
CA ILE A 92 -13.01 -4.94 -10.17
C ILE A 92 -13.18 -5.41 -8.73
N ALA A 93 -14.41 -5.51 -8.23
CA ALA A 93 -14.71 -5.98 -6.87
C ALA A 93 -14.21 -7.41 -6.61
N ASN A 94 -14.44 -8.32 -7.55
CA ASN A 94 -13.91 -9.67 -7.48
C ASN A 94 -12.38 -9.71 -7.46
N ARG A 95 -11.71 -8.89 -8.27
CA ARG A 95 -10.23 -8.86 -8.35
C ARG A 95 -9.55 -8.17 -7.16
N VAL A 96 -10.14 -7.10 -6.65
CA VAL A 96 -9.54 -6.26 -5.61
C VAL A 96 -9.93 -6.73 -4.21
N LEU A 97 -11.18 -7.16 -4.02
CA LEU A 97 -11.74 -7.49 -2.71
C LEU A 97 -12.10 -8.97 -2.55
N GLY A 98 -11.88 -9.79 -3.60
CA GLY A 98 -12.21 -11.21 -3.60
C GLY A 98 -13.72 -11.50 -3.63
N ASP A 99 -14.54 -10.48 -3.88
CA ASP A 99 -16.00 -10.55 -3.76
C ASP A 99 -16.68 -9.61 -4.75
N ALA A 100 -17.39 -10.18 -5.73
CA ALA A 100 -18.07 -9.45 -6.79
C ALA A 100 -19.23 -8.56 -6.29
N ASP A 101 -19.83 -8.91 -5.14
CA ASP A 101 -20.98 -8.20 -4.57
C ASP A 101 -20.56 -6.92 -3.84
N LYS A 102 -19.26 -6.77 -3.53
CA LYS A 102 -18.68 -5.54 -2.95
C LYS A 102 -18.47 -4.42 -3.96
N HIS A 103 -19.24 -4.38 -5.05
CA HIS A 103 -19.12 -3.37 -6.11
C HIS A 103 -19.36 -1.93 -5.59
N SER A 104 -20.17 -1.75 -4.54
CA SER A 104 -20.37 -0.44 -3.89
C SER A 104 -19.11 0.06 -3.16
N SER A 105 -18.33 -0.83 -2.56
CA SER A 105 -17.06 -0.50 -1.90
C SER A 105 -16.01 -0.09 -2.91
N VAL A 106 -15.86 -0.82 -4.02
CA VAL A 106 -14.96 -0.42 -5.12
C VAL A 106 -15.39 0.90 -5.76
N ARG A 107 -16.70 1.17 -5.90
CA ARG A 107 -17.16 2.47 -6.39
C ARG A 107 -16.73 3.62 -5.48
N ARG A 108 -16.79 3.44 -4.15
CA ARG A 108 -16.26 4.43 -3.20
C ARG A 108 -14.74 4.61 -3.33
N MET A 109 -13.99 3.52 -3.56
CA MET A 109 -12.56 3.61 -3.86
C MET A 109 -12.29 4.40 -5.15
N TYR A 110 -13.09 4.18 -6.19
CA TYR A 110 -13.01 4.93 -7.44
C TYR A 110 -13.26 6.43 -7.23
N ASP A 111 -14.35 6.78 -6.54
CA ASP A 111 -14.69 8.18 -6.26
C ASP A 111 -13.59 8.86 -5.43
N SER A 112 -13.03 8.16 -4.45
CA SER A 112 -11.86 8.62 -3.69
C SER A 112 -10.65 8.82 -4.59
N GLY A 113 -10.36 7.85 -5.47
CA GLY A 113 -9.24 7.90 -6.41
C GLY A 113 -9.33 9.08 -7.36
N ARG A 114 -10.53 9.36 -7.90
CA ARG A 114 -10.77 10.53 -8.76
C ARG A 114 -10.43 11.84 -8.07
N ARG A 115 -10.89 12.03 -6.83
CA ARG A 115 -10.56 13.22 -6.03
C ARG A 115 -9.05 13.37 -5.84
N HIS A 116 -8.35 12.28 -5.53
CA HIS A 116 -6.88 12.31 -5.37
C HIS A 116 -6.15 12.64 -6.67
N LEU A 117 -6.69 12.25 -7.82
CA LEU A 117 -6.15 12.55 -9.14
C LEU A 117 -6.60 13.91 -9.70
N GLY A 118 -7.41 14.67 -8.97
CA GLY A 118 -7.95 15.96 -9.40
C GLY A 118 -8.98 15.88 -10.53
N ARG A 119 -9.73 14.77 -10.62
CA ARG A 119 -10.75 14.48 -11.65
C ARG A 119 -12.17 14.43 -11.10
#